data_AF-A0A2V8DP63-F1
#
_entry.id   AF-A0A2V8DP63-F1
#
_cell.length_a   1.000
_cell.length_b   1.000
_cell.length_c   1.000
_cell.angle_alpha   90.00
_cell.angle_beta   90.00
_cell.angle_gamma   90.00
#
_symmetry.space_group_name_H-M   'P 1'
#
loop_
_entity.id
_entity.type
_entity.pdbx_description
1 polymer ?
#
loop_
_entity_poly.entity_id
_entity_poly.type
_entity_poly.pdbx_seq_one_letter_code
_entity_poly.pdbx_strand_id
1 'polypeptide(L)'
;DLAVHDYGLGYWKTDVRSAVVYAASKYLERDAKITSMLSNFSDLVAGMLLQLTNNADQSRTFTSIYMHENRLVIAEATVPRGYPPPLIFQQSLGWLDENGARIRYQFMYHNEPDVPKPPIRGR
;
A
#
# COMPACT_ATOMS: atom_id res chain seq x y z
N ASP A 1 -35.03 1.62 -6.97
CA ASP A 1 -33.73 2.08 -6.43
C ASP A 1 -33.00 0.87 -5.90
N LEU A 2 -32.21 0.21 -6.76
CA LEU A 2 -31.43 -0.96 -6.36
C LEU A 2 -30.04 -0.44 -6.00
N ALA A 3 -29.90 0.06 -4.77
CA ALA A 3 -28.58 0.28 -4.21
C ALA A 3 -27.80 -1.04 -4.39
N VAL A 4 -26.78 -1.04 -5.26
CA VAL A 4 -25.95 -2.22 -5.47
C VAL A 4 -25.17 -2.40 -4.18
N HIS A 5 -25.72 -3.25 -3.31
CA HIS A 5 -25.14 -3.58 -2.02
C HIS A 5 -23.75 -4.20 -2.22
N ASP A 6 -22.91 -4.13 -1.20
CA ASP A 6 -21.51 -4.60 -1.23
C ASP A 6 -21.37 -6.14 -1.24
N TYR A 7 -22.47 -6.83 -1.56
CA TYR A 7 -22.57 -8.28 -1.77
C TYR A 7 -23.28 -8.56 -3.11
N GLY A 8 -23.15 -9.78 -3.62
CA GLY A 8 -23.69 -10.13 -4.94
C GLY A 8 -23.05 -9.28 -6.05
N LEU A 9 -23.85 -8.54 -6.81
CA LEU A 9 -23.36 -7.72 -7.93
C LEU A 9 -22.36 -6.62 -7.51
N GLY A 10 -22.41 -6.13 -6.27
CA GLY A 10 -21.47 -5.13 -5.77
C GLY A 10 -20.23 -5.68 -5.08
N TYR A 11 -20.05 -7.02 -5.06
CA TYR A 11 -18.94 -7.64 -4.32
C TYR A 11 -17.55 -7.19 -4.81
N TRP A 12 -17.45 -6.77 -6.07
CA TRP A 12 -16.21 -6.18 -6.62
C TRP A 12 -15.68 -5.00 -5.78
N LYS A 13 -16.55 -4.28 -5.05
CA LYS A 13 -16.12 -3.21 -4.16
C LYS A 13 -15.29 -3.74 -3.01
N THR A 14 -15.69 -4.89 -2.47
CA THR A 14 -14.94 -5.61 -1.43
C THR A 14 -13.61 -6.13 -1.97
N ASP A 15 -13.56 -6.58 -3.22
CA ASP A 15 -12.31 -6.96 -3.89
C ASP A 15 -11.35 -5.76 -3.97
N VAL A 16 -11.85 -4.59 -4.39
CA VAL A 16 -11.07 -3.34 -4.44
C VAL A 16 -10.55 -2.93 -3.06
N ARG A 17 -11.42 -2.93 -2.03
CA ARG A 17 -11.04 -2.60 -0.64
C ARG A 17 -9.96 -3.54 -0.10
N SER A 18 -10.04 -4.81 -0.47
CA SER A 18 -9.17 -5.86 0.05
C SER A 18 -7.87 -6.01 -0.75
N ALA A 19 -7.70 -5.29 -1.88
CA ALA A 19 -6.57 -5.45 -2.78
C ALA A 19 -5.20 -5.30 -2.08
N VAL A 20 -5.06 -4.32 -1.17
CA VAL A 20 -3.83 -4.10 -0.38
C VAL A 20 -3.54 -5.29 0.55
N VAL A 21 -4.58 -5.79 1.24
CA VAL A 21 -4.45 -6.92 2.16
C VAL A 21 -4.16 -8.22 1.41
N TYR A 22 -4.79 -8.43 0.26
CA TYR A 22 -4.53 -9.55 -0.63
C TYR A 22 -3.07 -9.53 -1.14
N ALA A 23 -2.57 -8.37 -1.56
CA ALA A 23 -1.17 -8.23 -1.94
C ALA A 23 -0.24 -8.53 -0.77
N ALA A 24 -0.55 -8.06 0.44
CA ALA A 24 0.20 -8.40 1.65
C ALA A 24 0.18 -9.90 1.96
N SER A 25 -0.93 -10.61 1.71
CA SER A 25 -1.02 -12.05 1.97
C SER A 25 -0.04 -12.85 1.11
N LYS A 26 0.25 -12.39 -0.12
CA LYS A 26 1.26 -13.01 -0.99
C LYS A 26 2.69 -12.94 -0.47
N TYR A 27 2.97 -12.02 0.46
CA TYR A 27 4.25 -11.98 1.17
C TYR A 27 4.32 -13.00 2.31
N LEU A 28 3.18 -13.32 2.92
CA LEU A 28 3.10 -14.34 3.97
C LEU A 28 3.34 -15.76 3.43
N GLU A 29 3.15 -15.96 2.13
CA GLU A 29 3.41 -17.21 1.42
C GLU A 29 4.91 -17.41 1.08
N ARG A 30 5.79 -16.40 1.29
CA ARG A 30 7.23 -16.50 0.97
C ARG A 30 7.98 -17.30 2.04
N ASP A 31 9.09 -17.95 1.64
CA ASP A 31 10.05 -18.56 2.57
C ASP A 31 10.92 -17.50 3.28
N ALA A 32 10.28 -16.74 4.14
CA ALA A 32 10.87 -15.64 4.90
C ALA A 32 10.15 -15.46 6.22
N LYS A 33 10.85 -14.97 7.23
CA LYS A 33 10.24 -14.54 8.48
C LYS A 33 9.69 -13.13 8.35
N ILE A 34 8.39 -12.94 8.57
CA ILE A 34 7.81 -11.61 8.75
C ILE A 34 8.28 -11.04 10.09
N THR A 35 8.95 -9.89 10.06
CA THR A 35 9.44 -9.18 11.25
C THR A 35 8.57 -8.00 11.62
N SER A 36 7.84 -7.44 10.65
CA SER A 36 6.86 -6.36 10.87
C SER A 36 5.76 -6.41 9.82
N MET A 37 4.53 -6.12 10.24
CA MET A 37 3.37 -5.92 9.38
C MET A 37 2.49 -4.87 10.04
N LEU A 38 2.46 -3.67 9.47
CA LEU A 38 1.82 -2.49 10.07
C LEU A 38 0.97 -1.75 9.05
N SER A 39 0.02 -0.94 9.53
CA SER A 39 -0.56 0.11 8.71
C SER A 39 0.51 1.12 8.32
N ASN A 40 0.36 1.71 7.15
CA ASN A 40 1.28 2.71 6.62
C ASN A 40 0.52 3.79 5.86
N PHE A 41 1.17 4.90 5.60
CA PHE A 41 0.70 5.91 4.67
C PHE A 41 1.86 6.67 4.04
N SER A 42 1.66 7.16 2.81
CA SER A 42 2.55 8.14 2.19
C SER A 42 1.71 9.24 1.54
N ASP A 43 2.04 10.50 1.82
CA ASP A 43 1.22 11.67 1.45
C ASP A 43 -0.29 11.52 1.78
N LEU A 44 -0.58 10.79 2.87
CA LEU A 44 -1.91 10.38 3.34
C LEU A 44 -2.67 9.40 2.43
N VAL A 45 -2.01 8.74 1.48
CA VAL A 45 -2.53 7.53 0.83
C VAL A 45 -2.33 6.36 1.79
N ALA A 46 -3.44 5.75 2.26
CA ALA A 46 -3.40 4.62 3.17
C ALA A 46 -2.82 3.37 2.51
N GLY A 47 -2.12 2.55 3.30
CA GLY A 47 -1.54 1.30 2.83
C GLY A 47 -1.04 0.42 3.96
N MET A 48 -0.19 -0.52 3.60
CA MET A 48 0.47 -1.44 4.53
C MET A 48 1.98 -1.42 4.32
N LEU A 49 2.70 -1.70 5.39
CA LEU A 49 4.14 -1.91 5.37
C LEU A 49 4.46 -3.30 5.91
N LEU A 50 5.33 -4.00 5.19
CA LEU A 50 5.84 -5.30 5.58
C LEU A 50 7.37 -5.25 5.66
N GLN A 51 7.93 -5.96 6.63
CA GLN A 51 9.35 -6.26 6.73
C GLN A 51 9.54 -7.75 6.83
N LEU A 52 10.46 -8.28 6.03
CA LEU A 52 10.75 -9.70 5.93
C LEU A 52 12.26 -9.93 6.03
N THR A 53 12.64 -11.03 6.66
CA THR A 53 14.01 -11.58 6.59
C THR A 53 13.95 -12.92 5.85
N ASN A 54 14.62 -13.01 4.71
CA ASN A 54 14.71 -14.23 3.91
C ASN A 54 15.40 -15.35 4.72
N ASN A 55 14.87 -16.57 4.67
CA ASN A 55 15.42 -17.67 5.48
C ASN A 55 16.75 -18.21 4.91
N ALA A 56 16.92 -18.23 3.58
CA ALA A 56 18.09 -18.79 2.91
C ALA A 56 19.34 -17.89 2.99
N ASP A 57 19.20 -16.60 2.65
CA ASP A 57 20.35 -15.68 2.55
C ASP A 57 20.37 -14.57 3.63
N GLN A 58 19.34 -14.52 4.48
CA GLN A 58 19.19 -13.53 5.54
C GLN A 58 19.15 -12.07 5.01
N SER A 59 18.82 -11.88 3.73
CA SER A 59 18.48 -10.57 3.19
C SER A 59 17.23 -10.02 3.86
N ARG A 60 17.13 -8.69 3.93
CA ARG A 60 15.97 -8.01 4.51
C ARG A 60 15.23 -7.25 3.42
N THR A 61 13.95 -7.52 3.31
CA THR A 61 13.04 -6.87 2.36
C THR A 61 12.06 -5.98 3.11
N PHE A 62 11.90 -4.76 2.61
CA PHE A 62 10.99 -3.75 3.12
C PHE A 62 10.02 -3.41 1.99
N THR A 63 8.74 -3.65 2.23
CA THR A 63 7.69 -3.47 1.23
C THR A 63 6.68 -2.46 1.73
N SER A 64 6.26 -1.55 0.87
CA SER A 64 5.10 -0.69 1.08
C SER A 64 4.08 -0.96 -0.02
N ILE A 65 2.83 -1.16 0.37
CA ILE A 65 1.72 -1.56 -0.49
C ILE A 65 0.62 -0.52 -0.34
N TYR A 66 0.20 0.07 -1.46
CA TYR A 66 -0.82 1.09 -1.51
C TYR A 66 -1.82 0.79 -2.62
N MET A 67 -3.01 1.35 -2.50
CA MET A 67 -3.97 1.42 -3.60
C MET A 67 -4.31 2.89 -3.81
N HIS A 68 -4.13 3.40 -5.02
CA HIS A 68 -4.43 4.78 -5.37
C HIS A 68 -5.09 4.84 -6.74
N GLU A 69 -6.31 5.40 -6.79
CA GLU A 69 -7.10 5.53 -8.01
C GLU A 69 -7.26 4.21 -8.77
N ASN A 70 -7.61 3.16 -8.03
CA ASN A 70 -7.75 1.78 -8.49
C ASN A 70 -6.46 1.17 -9.08
N ARG A 71 -5.30 1.70 -8.71
CA ARG A 71 -3.98 1.15 -9.06
C ARG A 71 -3.30 0.62 -7.81
N LEU A 72 -2.98 -0.67 -7.84
CA LEU A 72 -2.19 -1.32 -6.80
C LEU A 72 -0.71 -0.97 -7.03
N VAL A 73 -0.10 -0.30 -6.07
CA VAL A 73 1.30 0.12 -6.12
C VAL A 73 2.06 -0.59 -5.02
N ILE A 74 3.10 -1.32 -5.40
CA ILE A 74 3.98 -2.05 -4.50
C ILE A 74 5.40 -1.52 -4.70
N ALA A 75 5.98 -0.96 -3.64
CA ALA A 75 7.37 -0.54 -3.62
C ALA A 75 8.15 -1.48 -2.69
N GLU A 76 9.21 -2.10 -3.20
CA GLU A 76 10.02 -3.08 -2.48
C GLU A 76 11.50 -2.71 -2.56
N ALA A 77 12.19 -2.82 -1.43
CA ALA A 77 13.65 -2.73 -1.38
C ALA A 77 14.22 -3.87 -0.56
N THR A 78 15.25 -4.52 -1.10
CA THR A 78 15.96 -5.63 -0.45
C THR A 78 17.41 -5.26 -0.25
N VAL A 79 17.93 -5.52 0.95
CA VAL A 79 19.34 -5.33 1.29
C VAL A 79 19.96 -6.65 1.75
N PRO A 80 21.25 -6.89 1.45
CA PRO A 80 21.94 -8.07 1.96
C PRO A 80 21.99 -8.11 3.48
N ARG A 81 22.31 -9.30 4.02
CA ARG A 81 22.65 -9.46 5.43
C ARG A 81 23.77 -8.49 5.82
N GLY A 82 23.61 -7.80 6.96
CA GLY A 82 24.63 -6.90 7.51
C GLY A 82 24.58 -5.45 7.02
N TYR A 83 23.81 -5.13 5.98
CA TYR A 83 23.67 -3.74 5.49
C TYR A 83 22.70 -2.92 6.38
N PRO A 84 22.67 -1.58 6.29
CA PRO A 84 21.62 -0.81 6.94
C PRO A 84 20.23 -1.18 6.37
N PRO A 85 19.17 -1.28 7.19
CA PRO A 85 17.81 -1.47 6.68
C PRO A 85 17.38 -0.32 5.75
N PRO A 86 16.66 -0.58 4.64
CA PRO A 86 16.25 0.44 3.68
C PRO A 86 15.02 1.24 4.16
N LEU A 87 14.98 1.66 5.44
CA LEU A 87 13.84 2.36 6.01
C LEU A 87 13.57 3.70 5.30
N ILE A 88 14.63 4.41 4.90
CA ILE A 88 14.52 5.71 4.22
C ILE A 88 13.89 5.56 2.82
N PHE A 89 14.11 4.45 2.13
CA PHE A 89 13.53 4.20 0.81
C PHE A 89 12.00 4.29 0.82
N GLN A 90 11.36 3.77 1.89
CA GLN A 90 9.90 3.82 2.02
C GLN A 90 9.38 5.24 2.28
N GLN A 91 10.20 6.10 2.90
CA GLN A 91 9.84 7.48 3.22
C GLN A 91 10.15 8.47 2.08
N SER A 92 11.01 8.09 1.13
CA SER A 92 11.42 8.98 0.04
C SER A 92 10.43 9.03 -1.13
N LEU A 93 9.41 8.17 -1.14
CA LEU A 93 8.39 8.13 -2.18
C LEU A 93 7.37 9.27 -1.99
N GLY A 94 6.95 9.87 -3.10
CA GLY A 94 5.89 10.87 -3.14
C GLY A 94 4.87 10.56 -4.24
N TRP A 95 3.63 10.98 -4.02
CA TRP A 95 2.55 10.78 -4.98
C TRP A 95 2.40 11.98 -5.90
N LEU A 96 2.13 11.72 -7.19
CA LEU A 96 1.86 12.74 -8.21
C LEU A 96 0.50 12.46 -8.85
N ASP A 97 -0.20 13.53 -9.23
CA ASP A 97 -1.40 13.42 -10.05
C ASP A 97 -1.06 13.22 -11.53
N GLU A 98 -2.09 13.11 -12.38
CA GLU A 98 -1.94 12.93 -13.82
C GLU A 98 -1.19 14.06 -14.54
N ASN A 99 -1.11 15.25 -13.92
CA ASN A 99 -0.36 16.40 -14.43
C ASN A 99 1.07 16.46 -13.87
N GLY A 100 1.51 15.42 -13.14
CA GLY A 100 2.81 15.36 -12.49
C GLY A 100 2.93 16.25 -11.25
N ALA A 101 1.82 16.79 -10.76
CA ALA A 101 1.84 17.72 -9.65
C ALA A 101 1.64 16.96 -8.31
N ARG A 102 2.43 17.31 -7.29
CA ARG A 102 2.46 16.53 -6.04
C ARG A 102 1.10 16.44 -5.35
N ILE A 103 0.72 15.23 -4.95
CA ILE A 103 -0.44 14.95 -4.12
C ILE A 103 -0.01 14.95 -2.67
N ARG A 104 -0.80 15.61 -1.83
CA ARG A 104 -0.86 15.37 -0.39
C ARG A 104 -2.26 15.68 0.09
N TYR A 105 -3.00 14.66 0.50
CA TYR A 105 -4.37 14.87 0.95
C TYR A 105 -4.44 15.64 2.28
N GLN A 106 -5.61 16.20 2.59
CA GLN A 106 -5.85 16.86 3.88
C GLN A 106 -6.12 15.87 5.02
N PHE A 107 -6.68 14.72 4.71
CA PHE A 107 -6.89 13.58 5.61
C PHE A 107 -6.67 12.26 4.85
N MET A 108 -6.72 11.13 5.55
CA MET A 108 -6.38 9.83 4.99
C MET A 108 -7.25 9.48 3.77
N TYR A 109 -6.62 9.18 2.65
CA TYR A 109 -7.24 8.61 1.46
C TYR A 109 -7.23 7.09 1.58
N HIS A 110 -8.41 6.50 1.52
CA HIS A 110 -8.61 5.07 1.30
C HIS A 110 -9.17 4.90 -0.11
N ASN A 111 -8.68 3.91 -0.87
CA ASN A 111 -9.20 3.61 -2.20
C ASN A 111 -10.55 2.89 -2.09
N GLU A 112 -11.56 3.70 -1.80
CA GLU A 112 -12.90 3.26 -1.45
C GLU A 112 -13.85 3.54 -2.63
N PRO A 113 -14.49 2.51 -3.21
CA PRO A 113 -15.50 2.69 -4.25
C PRO A 113 -16.64 3.60 -3.78
N ASP A 114 -17.17 4.42 -4.69
CA ASP A 114 -18.29 5.33 -4.45
C ASP A 114 -18.08 6.41 -3.37
N VAL A 115 -16.88 6.51 -2.78
CA VAL A 115 -16.52 7.54 -1.82
C VAL A 115 -15.65 8.61 -2.50
N PRO A 116 -16.02 9.90 -2.40
CA PRO A 116 -15.21 10.99 -2.93
C PRO A 116 -13.80 11.00 -2.33
N LYS A 117 -12.80 11.29 -3.17
CA LYS A 117 -11.42 11.48 -2.71
C LYS A 117 -11.35 12.68 -1.74
N PRO A 118 -10.53 12.63 -0.68
CA PRO A 118 -10.25 13.81 0.12
C PRO A 118 -9.71 14.96 -0.75
N PRO A 119 -9.93 16.22 -0.36
CA PRO A 119 -9.29 17.34 -1.02
C PRO A 119 -7.76 17.25 -0.87
N ILE A 120 -7.06 17.73 -1.90
CA ILE A 120 -5.60 17.87 -1.89
C ILE A 120 -5.25 19.14 -1.10
N ARG A 121 -4.21 19.11 -0.28
CA ARG A 121 -3.75 20.27 0.47
C ARG A 121 -3.18 21.31 -0.50
N GLY A 122 -3.75 22.52 -0.46
CA GLY A 122 -3.29 23.65 -1.29
C GLY A 122 -3.76 23.60 -2.74
N ARG A 123 -4.78 22.80 -3.06
CA ARG A 123 -5.48 22.75 -4.34
C ARG A 123 -6.98 22.65 -4.13
#